data_AF-A0A376SAY1-F1
#
_entry.id   AF-A0A376SAY1-F1
#
_cell.length_a   1.000
_cell.length_b   1.000
_cell.length_c   1.000
_cell.angle_alpha   90.00
_cell.angle_beta   90.00
_cell.angle_gamma   90.00
#
_symmetry.space_group_name_H-M   'P 1'
#
loop_
_entity.id
_entity.type
_entity.pdbx_description
1 polymer ?
#
loop_
_entity_poly.entity_id
_entity_poly.type
_entity_poly.pdbx_seq_one_letter_code
_entity_poly.pdbx_strand_id
1 'polypeptide(L)'
;MTGFIFFENGGDKKVYLSSADWMTRNIDYRIEVATPLLDPRLKQRVLDIIDILFSDTVKARYIDKELSNRYVPRGNRRKVRAQLAIYDYIKSLEQPE
;
A
#
# COMPACT_ATOMS: atom_id res chain seq x y z
N MET A 1 -2.85 -13.10 -2.32
CA MET A 1 -3.24 -11.68 -2.43
C MET A 1 -2.85 -11.02 -1.12
N THR A 2 -2.22 -9.84 -1.16
CA THR A 2 -1.87 -9.10 0.07
C THR A 2 -2.70 -7.82 0.09
N GLY A 3 -3.71 -7.77 0.96
CA GLY A 3 -4.47 -6.57 1.28
C GLY A 3 -3.80 -5.80 2.40
N PHE A 4 -3.73 -4.47 2.26
CA PHE A 4 -3.36 -3.57 3.35
C PHE A 4 -4.61 -2.83 3.80
N ILE A 5 -4.89 -2.84 5.10
CA ILE A 5 -6.01 -2.09 5.67
C ILE A 5 -5.44 -1.12 6.70
N PHE A 6 -5.76 0.16 6.54
CA PHE A 6 -5.28 1.25 7.37
C PHE A 6 -6.46 2.01 7.98
N PHE A 7 -6.41 2.25 9.29
CA PHE A 7 -7.37 3.07 10.01
C PHE A 7 -6.65 4.13 10.84
N GLU A 8 -7.10 5.39 10.78
CA GLU A 8 -6.49 6.49 11.52
C GLU A 8 -6.67 6.37 13.04
N ASN A 9 -7.82 5.85 13.50
CA ASN A 9 -8.12 5.54 14.91
C ASN A 9 -7.71 6.66 15.89
N GLY A 10 -8.13 7.90 15.57
CA GLY A 10 -7.88 9.07 16.43
C GLY A 10 -6.40 9.46 16.58
N GLY A 11 -5.55 9.04 15.65
CA GLY A 11 -4.10 9.25 15.66
C GLY A 11 -3.30 8.00 16.04
N ASP A 12 -3.92 7.02 16.69
CA ASP A 12 -3.30 5.71 16.96
C ASP A 12 -3.56 4.74 15.78
N LYS A 13 -2.83 4.97 14.70
CA LYS A 13 -2.99 4.24 13.43
C LYS A 13 -3.00 2.72 13.64
N LYS A 14 -4.04 2.05 13.13
CA LYS A 14 -4.13 0.58 13.07
C LYS A 14 -3.88 0.11 11.64
N VAL A 15 -2.92 -0.79 11.48
CA VAL A 15 -2.53 -1.36 10.19
C VAL A 15 -2.69 -2.87 10.25
N TYR A 16 -3.32 -3.44 9.22
CA TYR A 16 -3.54 -4.88 9.08
C TYR A 16 -2.99 -5.36 7.73
N LEU A 17 -2.40 -6.56 7.75
CA LEU A 17 -2.13 -7.34 6.56
C LEU A 17 -3.22 -8.40 6.42
N SER A 18 -3.87 -8.49 5.26
CA SER A 18 -4.98 -9.40 5.03
C SER A 18 -4.78 -10.26 3.79
N SER A 19 -5.29 -11.50 3.85
CA SER A 19 -5.40 -12.38 2.68
C SER A 19 -6.64 -12.10 1.82
N ALA A 20 -7.64 -11.38 2.35
CA ALA A 20 -8.91 -11.09 1.71
C ALA A 20 -8.87 -9.83 0.83
N ASP A 21 -9.67 -9.83 -0.24
CA ASP A 21 -10.17 -8.62 -0.90
C ASP A 21 -11.57 -8.26 -0.37
N TRP A 22 -12.05 -7.06 -0.70
CA TRP A 22 -13.41 -6.61 -0.36
C TRP A 22 -14.44 -7.15 -1.35
N MET A 23 -14.57 -8.47 -1.43
CA MET A 23 -15.64 -9.14 -2.16
C MET A 23 -16.44 -10.05 -1.23
N THR A 24 -17.75 -10.15 -1.44
CA THR A 24 -18.68 -11.00 -0.66
C THR A 24 -18.15 -12.43 -0.50
N ARG A 25 -17.56 -12.99 -1.58
CA ARG A 25 -16.96 -14.33 -1.54
C ARG A 25 -15.84 -14.49 -0.51
N ASN A 26 -15.07 -13.43 -0.25
CA ASN A 26 -13.93 -13.45 0.67
C ASN A 26 -14.35 -13.06 2.10
N ILE A 27 -15.46 -12.33 2.25
CA ILE A 27 -15.99 -11.93 3.56
C ILE A 27 -16.88 -13.02 4.17
N ASP A 28 -17.77 -13.63 3.37
CA ASP A 28 -18.82 -14.51 3.89
C ASP A 28 -18.57 -16.00 3.62
N TYR A 29 -17.85 -16.32 2.54
CA TYR A 29 -17.80 -17.69 2.00
C TYR A 29 -16.40 -18.34 1.99
N ARG A 30 -15.36 -17.64 2.43
CA ARG A 30 -13.99 -18.13 2.49
C ARG A 30 -13.39 -17.93 3.86
N ILE A 31 -12.46 -18.80 4.22
CA ILE A 31 -11.63 -18.62 5.41
C ILE A 31 -10.49 -17.69 5.02
N GLU A 32 -10.48 -16.51 5.60
CA GLU A 32 -9.46 -15.48 5.39
C GLU A 32 -8.90 -15.02 6.73
N VAL A 33 -7.68 -14.48 6.72
CA VAL A 33 -7.01 -14.00 7.93
C VAL A 33 -6.54 -12.57 7.71
N ALA A 34 -6.74 -11.73 8.72
CA ALA A 34 -6.13 -10.42 8.83
C ALA A 34 -5.32 -10.34 10.13
N THR A 35 -4.08 -9.85 10.05
CA THR A 35 -3.18 -9.75 11.20
C THR A 35 -2.83 -8.29 11.46
N PRO A 36 -3.00 -7.79 12.71
CA PRO A 36 -2.57 -6.45 13.07
C PRO A 36 -1.05 -6.35 13.16
N LEU A 37 -0.49 -5.23 12.72
CA LEU A 37 0.91 -4.90 12.96
C LEU A 37 1.07 -4.22 14.32
N LEU A 38 1.45 -5.02 15.31
CA LEU A 38 1.64 -4.57 16.70
C LEU A 38 2.98 -3.83 16.89
N ASP A 39 4.05 -4.28 16.22
CA ASP A 39 5.35 -3.60 16.28
C ASP A 39 5.28 -2.27 15.52
N PRO A 40 5.52 -1.12 16.19
CA PRO A 40 5.46 0.19 15.55
C PRO A 40 6.47 0.34 14.41
N ARG A 41 7.62 -0.36 14.44
CA ARG A 41 8.62 -0.33 13.38
C ARG A 41 8.10 -0.99 12.10
N LEU A 42 7.43 -2.14 12.23
CA LEU A 42 6.81 -2.83 11.10
C LEU A 42 5.61 -2.07 10.58
N LYS A 43 4.82 -1.47 11.48
CA LYS A 43 3.72 -0.57 11.12
C LYS A 43 4.24 0.60 10.26
N GLN A 44 5.28 1.28 10.70
CA GLN A 44 5.88 2.40 9.96
C GLN A 44 6.42 1.94 8.60
N ARG A 45 7.10 0.80 8.53
CA ARG A 45 7.60 0.24 7.27
C ARG A 45 6.50 0.03 6.23
N VAL A 46 5.34 -0.49 6.67
CA VAL A 46 4.19 -0.68 5.77
C VAL A 46 3.58 0.66 5.36
N LEU A 47 3.52 1.64 6.25
CA LEU A 47 3.09 2.99 5.90
C LEU A 47 4.00 3.64 4.86
N ASP A 48 5.33 3.53 5.01
CA ASP A 48 6.30 4.05 4.04
C ASP A 48 6.10 3.42 2.65
N ILE A 49 5.86 2.10 2.60
CA ILE A 49 5.58 1.39 1.35
C ILE A 49 4.28 1.88 0.71
N ILE A 50 3.23 2.09 1.52
CA ILE A 50 1.94 2.62 1.04
C ILE A 50 2.12 4.05 0.49
N ASP A 51 2.89 4.90 1.16
CA ASP A 51 3.20 6.24 0.70
C ASP A 51 3.94 6.22 -0.64
N ILE A 52 4.91 5.30 -0.81
CA ILE A 52 5.59 5.10 -2.09
C ILE A 52 4.60 4.69 -3.19
N LEU A 53 3.69 3.74 -2.90
CA LEU A 53 2.66 3.31 -3.85
C LEU A 53 1.75 4.46 -4.29
N PHE A 54 1.28 5.29 -3.36
CA PHE A 54 0.43 6.45 -3.67
C PHE A 54 1.20 7.62 -4.31
N SER A 55 2.52 7.67 -4.15
CA SER A 55 3.37 8.66 -4.81
C SER A 55 3.73 8.31 -6.26
N ASP A 56 3.33 7.15 -6.78
CA ASP A 56 3.67 6.71 -8.14
C ASP A 56 3.11 7.68 -9.19
N THR A 57 3.97 8.07 -10.14
CA THR A 57 3.63 8.98 -11.23
C THR A 57 3.96 8.39 -12.61
N VAL A 58 4.25 7.09 -12.69
CA VAL A 58 4.73 6.43 -13.92
C VAL A 58 3.79 5.30 -14.35
N LYS A 59 3.28 4.52 -13.39
CA LYS A 59 2.39 3.39 -13.60
C LYS A 59 1.01 3.56 -12.97
N ALA A 60 0.86 4.48 -12.01
CA ALA A 60 -0.43 4.78 -11.42
C ALA A 60 -1.44 5.28 -12.46
N ARG A 61 -2.69 4.84 -12.30
CA ARG A 61 -3.84 5.25 -13.12
C ARG A 61 -4.99 5.66 -12.21
N TYR A 62 -5.80 6.60 -12.68
CA TYR A 62 -7.06 6.91 -12.04
C TYR A 62 -8.12 5.88 -12.40
N ILE A 63 -8.91 5.51 -11.40
CA ILE A 63 -10.18 4.82 -11.59
C ILE A 63 -11.25 5.91 -11.58
N ASP A 64 -11.91 6.07 -12.72
CA ASP A 64 -13.06 6.96 -12.87
C ASP A 64 -14.26 6.15 -13.37
N LYS A 65 -15.45 6.78 -13.30
CA LYS A 65 -16.71 6.13 -13.71
C LYS A 65 -16.73 5.76 -15.19
N GLU A 66 -15.93 6.44 -16.01
CA GLU A 66 -15.76 6.18 -17.44
C GLU A 66 -14.81 4.99 -17.73
N LEU A 67 -14.15 4.44 -16.71
CA LEU A 67 -13.13 3.40 -16.86
C LEU A 67 -11.99 3.80 -17.81
N SER A 68 -11.66 5.09 -17.84
CA SER A 68 -10.76 5.70 -18.83
C SER A 68 -9.31 5.23 -18.69
N ASN A 69 -8.94 4.71 -17.51
CA ASN A 69 -7.59 4.24 -17.22
C ASN A 69 -6.49 5.29 -17.47
N ARG A 70 -6.83 6.59 -17.31
CA ARG A 70 -5.88 7.69 -17.49
C ARG A 70 -4.72 7.58 -16.50
N TYR A 71 -3.50 7.81 -16.97
CA TYR A 71 -2.33 7.89 -16.11
C TYR A 71 -2.43 9.07 -15.15
N VAL A 72 -1.94 8.87 -13.92
CA VAL A 72 -1.83 9.95 -12.94
C VAL A 72 -0.80 10.97 -13.44
N PRO A 73 -1.18 12.25 -13.61
CA PRO A 73 -0.25 13.27 -14.06
C PRO A 73 0.77 13.59 -12.96
N ARG A 74 2.04 13.61 -13.34
CA ARG A 74 3.15 13.91 -12.43
C ARG A 74 3.06 15.33 -11.84
N GLY A 75 2.76 16.32 -12.68
CA GLY A 75 2.93 17.73 -12.33
C GLY A 75 4.41 18.04 -12.01
N ASN A 76 4.63 18.86 -10.97
CA ASN A 76 5.98 19.20 -10.47
C ASN A 76 6.54 18.16 -9.49
N ARG A 77 5.84 17.04 -9.26
CA ARG A 77 6.31 15.98 -8.36
C ARG A 77 7.47 15.21 -8.99
N ARG A 78 8.22 14.49 -8.14
CA ARG A 78 9.30 13.60 -8.60
C ARG A 78 8.73 12.51 -9.52
N LYS A 79 9.55 12.06 -10.48
CA LYS A 79 9.21 10.90 -11.31
C LYS A 79 9.43 9.64 -10.48
N VAL A 80 8.37 9.04 -9.98
CA VAL A 80 8.44 7.85 -9.12
C VAL A 80 7.77 6.67 -9.80
N ARG A 81 8.48 5.54 -9.84
CA ARG A 81 7.91 4.23 -10.17
C ARG A 81 7.97 3.37 -8.91
N ALA A 82 6.82 3.13 -8.28
CA ALA A 82 6.73 2.56 -6.94
C ALA A 82 7.45 1.22 -6.81
N GLN A 83 7.33 0.31 -7.78
CA GLN A 83 8.00 -0.99 -7.72
C GLN A 83 9.53 -0.88 -7.57
N LEU A 84 10.15 0.08 -8.26
CA LEU A 84 11.60 0.31 -8.15
C LEU A 84 11.93 1.05 -6.86
N ALA A 85 11.15 2.07 -6.51
CA ALA A 85 11.35 2.83 -5.27
C ALA A 85 11.19 1.96 -4.01
N ILE A 86 10.25 1.01 -4.00
CA ILE A 86 10.08 0.03 -2.91
C ILE A 86 11.28 -0.91 -2.86
N TYR A 87 11.78 -1.38 -4.01
CA TYR A 87 13.00 -2.20 -4.04
C TYR A 87 14.19 -1.44 -3.44
N ASP A 88 14.39 -0.19 -3.83
CA ASP A 88 15.47 0.66 -3.31
C ASP A 88 15.29 0.92 -1.80
N TYR A 89 14.05 1.17 -1.36
CA TYR A 89 13.71 1.35 0.05
C TYR A 89 14.06 0.11 0.88
N ILE A 90 13.60 -1.09 0.48
CA ILE A 90 13.94 -2.33 1.18
C ILE A 90 15.46 -2.57 1.16
N LYS A 91 16.11 -2.36 0.01
CA LYS A 91 17.57 -2.49 -0.12
C LYS A 91 18.33 -1.56 0.81
N SER A 92 17.80 -0.37 1.09
CA SER A 92 18.41 0.59 2.03
C SER A 92 18.33 0.15 3.49
N LEU A 93 17.33 -0.67 3.84
CA LEU A 93 17.15 -1.21 5.20
C LEU A 93 18.04 -2.42 5.48
N GLU A 94 18.48 -3.12 4.45
CA GLU A 94 19.29 -4.35 4.54
C GLU A 94 20.79 -4.09 4.30
N GLN A 95 21.24 -2.83 4.42
CA GLN A 95 22.67 -2.54 4.34
C GLN A 95 23.39 -3.08 5.58
N PRO A 96 24.62 -3.62 5.44
CA PRO A 96 25.42 -4.00 6.60
C PRO A 96 25.58 -2.79 7.53
N GLU A 97 25.51 -3.03 8.84
CA GLU A 97 25.87 -2.03 9.86
C GLU A 97 27.29 -1.51 9.67
#